data_AF-A0A9X2LJ86-F1
#
_entry.id   AF-A0A9X2LJ86-F1
#
_cell.length_a   1.000
_cell.length_b   1.000
_cell.length_c   1.000
_cell.angle_alpha   90.00
_cell.angle_beta   90.00
_cell.angle_gamma   90.00
#
_symmetry.space_group_name_H-M   'P 1'
#
loop_
_entity.id
_entity.type
_entity.pdbx_description
1 polymer ?
#
loop_
_entity_poly.entity_id
_entity_poly.type
_entity_poly.pdbx_seq_one_letter_code
_entity_poly.pdbx_strand_id
1 'polypeptide(L)' 'MSTTRTPALTLPEVLEEIRMSRAAFHRMRARGKAPKCLKLPNGQIRVRRADLDAWFVQCEEDFAC' A
#
# COMPACT_ATOMS: atom_id res chain seq x y z
N MET A 1 -13.70 17.73 -17.45
CA MET A 1 -12.39 17.20 -17.02
C MET A 1 -12.47 16.95 -15.54
N SER A 2 -12.86 15.74 -15.13
CA SER A 2 -13.05 15.42 -13.73
C SER A 2 -11.68 15.27 -13.09
N THR A 3 -11.29 16.25 -12.27
CA THR A 3 -10.13 16.20 -11.40
C THR A 3 -10.32 15.02 -10.45
N THR A 4 -9.79 13.86 -10.82
CA THR A 4 -9.90 12.62 -10.04
C THR A 4 -9.11 12.84 -8.77
N ARG A 5 -9.81 13.25 -7.71
CA ARG A 5 -9.30 13.34 -6.35
C ARG A 5 -8.81 11.95 -5.97
N THR A 6 -7.53 11.65 -6.22
CA THR A 6 -6.95 10.30 -6.11
C THR A 6 -7.40 9.70 -4.78
N PRO A 7 -8.39 8.80 -4.78
CA PRO A 7 -8.95 8.33 -3.54
C PRO A 7 -7.88 7.49 -2.87
N ALA A 8 -7.66 7.68 -1.57
CA ALA A 8 -6.82 6.78 -0.82
C ALA A 8 -7.43 5.37 -0.94
N LEU A 9 -6.64 4.43 -1.41
CA LEU A 9 -7.00 3.05 -1.66
C LEU A 9 -7.34 2.39 -0.33
N THR A 10 -8.37 1.57 -0.35
CA THR A 10 -8.72 0.68 0.74
C THR A 10 -7.73 -0.49 0.79
N LEU A 11 -7.65 -1.15 1.95
CA LEU A 11 -6.80 -2.32 2.10
C LEU A 11 -7.06 -3.40 1.02
N PRO A 12 -8.31 -3.77 0.67
CA PRO A 12 -8.57 -4.73 -0.40
C PRO A 12 -8.01 -4.30 -1.76
N GLU A 13 -8.18 -3.04 -2.16
CA GLU A 13 -7.65 -2.52 -3.44
C GLU A 13 -6.12 -2.61 -3.49
N VAL A 14 -5.44 -2.26 -2.38
CA VAL A 14 -3.98 -2.40 -2.28
C VAL A 14 -3.57 -3.87 -2.45
N LEU A 15 -4.26 -4.78 -1.78
CA LEU A 15 -3.96 -6.23 -1.83
C LEU A 15 -4.14 -6.81 -3.24
N GLU A 16 -5.19 -6.37 -3.97
CA GLU A 16 -5.43 -6.77 -5.35
C GLU A 16 -4.29 -6.28 -6.27
N GLU A 17 -3.81 -5.07 -6.05
CA GLU A 17 -2.76 -4.47 -6.89
C GLU A 17 -1.39 -5.11 -6.69
N ILE A 18 -0.97 -5.31 -5.44
CA ILE A 18 0.27 -6.05 -5.13
C ILE A 18 0.10 -7.56 -5.33
N ARG A 19 -1.10 -8.02 -5.71
CA ARG A 19 -1.50 -9.44 -5.82
C ARG A 19 -1.06 -10.28 -4.63
N MET A 20 -1.29 -9.77 -3.43
CA MET A 20 -0.82 -10.40 -2.19
C MET A 20 -1.98 -10.72 -1.26
N SER A 21 -1.87 -11.86 -0.56
CA SER A 21 -2.85 -12.20 0.47
C SER A 21 -2.77 -11.25 1.67
N ARG A 22 -3.92 -11.01 2.31
CA ARG A 22 -4.01 -10.20 3.54
C ARG A 22 -3.06 -10.68 4.63
N ALA A 23 -2.87 -12.00 4.76
CA ALA A 23 -1.94 -12.59 5.72
C ALA A 23 -0.47 -12.20 5.44
N ALA A 24 -0.06 -12.24 4.17
CA ALA A 24 1.28 -11.80 3.78
C ALA A 24 1.48 -10.30 4.02
N PHE A 25 0.48 -9.47 3.71
CA PHE A 25 0.51 -8.05 4.02
C PHE A 25 0.65 -7.77 5.53
N HIS A 26 -0.11 -8.49 6.37
CA HIS A 26 0.03 -8.37 7.83
C HIS A 26 1.42 -8.79 8.33
N ARG A 27 2.02 -9.85 7.76
CA ARG A 27 3.40 -10.24 8.07
C ARG A 27 4.41 -9.17 7.66
N MET A 28 4.25 -8.55 6.49
CA MET A 28 5.10 -7.45 6.05
C MET A 28 4.97 -6.24 6.95
N ARG A 29 3.73 -5.91 7.34
CA ARG A 29 3.44 -4.81 8.27
C ARG A 29 4.06 -5.05 9.65
N ALA A 30 4.02 -6.28 10.16
CA ALA A 30 4.68 -6.64 11.41
C ALA A 30 6.22 -6.49 11.31
N ARG A 31 6.79 -6.70 10.13
CA ARG A 31 8.22 -6.51 9.84
C ARG A 31 8.59 -5.05 9.52
N GLY A 32 7.63 -4.12 9.49
CA GLY A 32 7.87 -2.73 9.08
C GLY A 32 8.13 -2.53 7.58
N LYS A 33 7.87 -3.56 6.75
CA LYS A 33 8.10 -3.53 5.29
C LYS A 33 6.84 -3.20 4.48
N ALA A 34 5.78 -2.72 5.12
CA ALA A 34 4.51 -2.39 4.44
C ALA A 34 4.44 -0.89 4.10
N PRO A 35 3.65 -0.51 3.08
CA PRO A 35 3.41 0.89 2.75
C PRO A 35 2.74 1.64 3.91
N LYS A 36 2.88 2.98 3.90
CA LYS A 36 2.27 3.82 4.94
C LYS A 36 0.75 3.69 4.92
N CYS A 37 0.24 3.12 6.00
CA CYS A 37 -1.18 2.87 6.22
C CYS A 37 -1.77 3.94 7.13
N LEU A 38 -2.78 4.67 6.66
CA LEU A 38 -3.60 5.56 7.46
C LEU A 38 -4.69 4.74 8.16
N LYS A 39 -4.65 4.71 9.50
CA LYS A 39 -5.72 4.16 10.31
C LYS A 39 -6.75 5.25 10.56
N LEU A 40 -7.97 5.05 10.08
CA LEU A 40 -9.08 5.96 10.33
C LEU A 40 -9.69 5.69 11.72
N PRO A 41 -10.39 6.68 12.31
CA PRO A 41 -11.08 6.50 13.59
C PRO A 41 -12.16 5.41 13.54
N ASN A 42 -12.67 5.08 12.34
CA ASN A 42 -13.61 3.98 12.11
C ASN A 42 -12.95 2.58 12.03
N GLY A 43 -11.64 2.48 12.28
CA GLY A 43 -10.89 1.21 12.22
C GLY A 43 -10.51 0.74 10.82
N GLN A 44 -10.91 1.47 9.77
CA GLN A 44 -10.50 1.15 8.40
C GLN A 44 -9.07 1.59 8.13
N ILE A 45 -8.40 0.84 7.25
CA ILE A 45 -7.05 1.17 6.77
C ILE A 45 -7.19 1.73 5.35
N ARG A 46 -6.60 2.91 5.15
CA ARG A 46 -6.44 3.52 3.83
C ARG A 46 -4.96 3.73 3.52
N VAL A 47 -4.58 3.53 2.28
CA VAL A 47 -3.23 3.76 1.78
C VAL A 47 -3.34 4.76 0.65
N ARG A 48 -2.53 5.82 0.64
CA ARG A 48 -2.53 6.73 -0.51
C ARG A 48 -1.81 6.05 -1.67
N ARG A 49 -2.28 6.26 -2.90
CA ARG A 49 -1.58 5.79 -4.12
C ARG A 49 -0.10 6.21 -4.09
N ALA A 50 0.19 7.47 -3.77
CA ALA A 50 1.57 7.96 -3.65
C ALA A 50 2.41 7.24 -2.58
N ASP A 51 1.81 6.82 -1.46
CA ASP A 51 2.53 6.05 -0.42
C ASP A 51 2.81 4.62 -0.89
N LEU A 52 1.90 4.04 -1.69
CA LEU A 52 2.09 2.73 -2.32
C LEU A 52 3.16 2.80 -3.41
N ASP A 53 3.14 3.82 -4.26
CA ASP A 53 4.13 4.02 -5.32
C ASP A 53 5.53 4.25 -4.73
N ALA A 54 5.63 5.11 -3.70
CA ALA A 54 6.89 5.32 -2.99
C ALA A 54 7.41 4.03 -2.33
N TRP A 55 6.51 3.16 -1.87
CA TRP A 55 6.87 1.85 -1.35
C TRP A 55 7.34 0.90 -2.47
N PHE A 56 6.71 0.90 -3.64
CA PHE A 56 7.19 0.13 -4.80
C PHE A 56 8.62 0.54 -5.18
N VAL A 57 8.93 1.84 -5.21
CA VAL A 57 10.29 2.34 -5.46
C VAL A 57 11.28 1.89 -4.36
N GLN A 58 10.85 1.78 -3.10
CA GLN A 58 11.70 1.23 -2.04
C GLN A 58 11.88 -0.29 -2.11
N CYS A 59 10.91 -1.00 -2.68
CA CYS A 59 10.95 -2.44 -2.90
C CYS A 59 11.58 -2.84 -4.24
N GLU A 60 11.79 -1.87 -5.13
CA GLU A 60 12.59 -2.02 -6.33
C GLU A 60 14.04 -2.24 -5.88
N GLU A 61 14.37 -3.51 -5.62
CA GLU A 61 15.75 -3.93 -5.47
C GLU A 61 16.39 -3.75 -6.84
N ASP A 62 17.37 -2.85 -6.89
CA ASP A 62 18.28 -2.73 -8.02
C ASP A 62 19.00 -4.09 -8.11
N PHE A 63 18.49 -4.98 -8.96
CA PHE A 63 19.20 -6.18 -9.35
C PHE A 63 20.40 -5.72 -10.18
N ALA A 64 21.40 -5.16 -9.49
CA ALA A 64 22.69 -4.87 -10.05
C ALA A 64 23.34 -6.22 -10.38
N CYS A 65 23.47 -6.45 -11.69
CA CYS A 65 24.16 -7.60 -12.29
C CYS A 65 25.64 -7.65 -11.89
#